data_AF-A0A9E5X009-F1
#
_entry.id   AF-A0A9E5X009-F1
#
_cell.length_a   1.000
_cell.length_b   1.000
_cell.length_c   1.000
_cell.angle_alpha   90.00
_cell.angle_beta   90.00
_cell.angle_gamma   90.00
#
_symmetry.space_group_name_H-M   'P 1'
#
loop_
_entity.id
_entity.type
_entity.pdbx_description
1 polymer ?
#
loop_
_entity_poly.entity_id
_entity_poly.type
_entity_poly.pdbx_seq_one_letter_code
_entity_poly.pdbx_strand_id
1 'polypeptide(L)'
;MTSKRKAIFEEFEQVDGSSARRYDGAGLGLAISRKMVEVLGGEISLTSEPGKGSTFTITLPLAIDATANENLAARPAKLDNLRALIVDDNEVNRTILLEQLASGG
;
A
#
# COMPACT_ATOMS: atom_id res chain seq x y z
N MET A 1 14.59 22.72 -13.01
CA MET A 1 13.21 22.23 -12.75
C MET A 1 13.10 20.70 -12.63
N THR A 2 14.04 19.90 -13.13
CA THR A 2 13.95 18.41 -13.14
C THR A 2 14.38 17.72 -11.84
N SER A 3 15.26 18.34 -11.04
CA SER A 3 15.94 17.69 -9.92
C SER A 3 15.04 17.36 -8.72
N LYS A 4 14.05 18.21 -8.40
CA LYS A 4 13.12 17.98 -7.27
C LYS A 4 12.24 16.73 -7.46
N ARG A 5 11.97 16.31 -8.71
CA ARG A 5 11.11 15.15 -8.99
C ARG A 5 11.76 13.81 -8.65
N LYS A 6 13.09 13.73 -8.67
CA LYS A 6 13.82 12.55 -8.20
C LYS A 6 14.00 12.57 -6.69
N ALA A 7 14.25 13.76 -6.14
CA ALA A 7 14.49 13.94 -4.70
C ALA A 7 13.33 13.49 -3.82
N ILE A 8 12.06 13.66 -4.24
CA ILE A 8 10.88 13.25 -3.45
C ILE A 8 10.79 11.74 -3.16
N PHE A 9 11.57 10.90 -3.85
CA PHE A 9 11.67 9.48 -3.57
C PHE A 9 12.83 9.13 -2.63
N GLU A 10 13.69 10.09 -2.30
CA GLU A 10 14.77 9.92 -1.34
C GLU A 10 14.24 9.95 0.09
N GLU A 11 14.90 9.20 0.96
CA GLU A 11 14.53 9.15 2.38
C GLU A 11 14.72 10.52 3.03
N PHE A 12 13.78 10.90 3.89
CA PHE A 12 13.79 12.15 4.65
C PHE A 12 13.68 13.42 3.80
N GLU A 13 13.39 13.30 2.49
CA GLU A 13 13.07 14.48 1.68
C GLU A 13 11.73 15.07 2.13
N GLN A 14 11.77 16.34 2.54
CA GLN A 14 10.60 17.12 2.93
C GLN A 14 10.55 18.40 2.11
N VAL A 15 9.35 18.94 1.89
CA VAL A 15 9.18 20.22 1.21
C VAL A 15 9.76 21.32 2.11
N ASP A 16 10.77 22.03 1.59
CA ASP A 16 11.50 23.17 2.18
C ASP A 16 10.79 23.78 3.41
N GLY A 17 11.42 23.68 4.59
CA GLY A 17 10.88 24.00 5.91
C GLY A 17 10.48 25.46 6.18
N SER A 18 10.29 26.28 5.15
CA SER A 18 9.75 27.64 5.28
C SER A 18 8.22 27.63 5.19
N SER A 19 7.61 27.85 6.36
CA SER A 19 6.23 28.32 6.58
C SER A 19 5.09 27.27 6.62
N ALA A 20 4.81 26.91 7.87
CA ALA A 20 3.49 27.04 8.51
C ALA A 20 2.47 25.89 8.43
N ARG A 21 2.80 24.73 7.87
CA ARG A 21 2.02 23.51 8.10
C ARG A 21 2.95 22.32 8.30
N ARG A 22 3.00 21.84 9.54
CA ARG A 22 3.66 20.59 9.94
C ARG A 22 2.86 19.45 9.29
N TYR A 23 3.21 19.09 8.06
CA TYR A 23 2.75 17.81 7.52
C TYR A 23 3.52 16.73 8.27
N ASP A 24 2.84 16.06 9.20
CA ASP A 24 3.41 14.93 9.93
C ASP A 24 3.81 13.84 8.94
N GLY A 25 5.12 13.60 8.82
CA GLY A 25 5.66 12.58 7.96
C GLY A 25 7.17 12.68 7.87
N ALA A 26 7.88 11.62 8.22
CA ALA A 26 9.34 11.56 8.19
C ALA A 26 9.95 11.62 6.77
N GLY A 27 9.17 11.92 5.72
CA GLY A 27 9.64 11.88 4.33
C GLY A 27 9.90 10.46 3.81
N LEU A 28 9.41 9.43 4.49
CA LEU A 28 9.72 8.03 4.16
C LEU A 28 8.71 7.36 3.21
N GLY A 29 7.49 7.88 3.10
CA GLY A 29 6.40 7.18 2.40
C GLY A 29 6.71 6.85 0.94
N LEU A 30 7.17 7.84 0.16
CA LEU A 30 7.52 7.62 -1.25
C LEU A 30 8.81 6.80 -1.43
N ALA A 31 9.77 6.95 -0.51
CA ALA A 31 10.98 6.13 -0.51
C ALA A 31 10.67 4.64 -0.29
N ILE A 32 9.78 4.34 0.66
CA ILE A 32 9.29 3.00 0.93
C ILE A 32 8.52 2.44 -0.28
N SER A 33 7.63 3.23 -0.88
CA SER A 33 6.89 2.82 -2.07
C SER A 33 7.82 2.49 -3.24
N ARG A 34 8.85 3.31 -3.50
CA ARG A 34 9.86 3.04 -4.54
C ARG A 34 10.56 1.72 -4.28
N LYS A 35 11.05 1.49 -3.06
CA LYS A 35 11.72 0.23 -2.69
C LYS A 35 10.82 -0.99 -2.87
N MET A 36 9.55 -0.92 -2.46
CA MET A 36 8.62 -2.03 -2.65
C MET A 36 8.40 -2.35 -4.13
N VAL A 37 8.19 -1.32 -4.95
CA VAL A 37 7.99 -1.49 -6.40
C VAL A 37 9.24 -2.08 -7.06
N GLU A 38 10.44 -1.62 -6.69
CA GLU A 38 11.72 -2.17 -7.17
C GLU A 38 11.92 -3.63 -6.76
N VAL A 39 11.59 -4.00 -5.52
CA VAL A 39 11.64 -5.40 -5.04
C VAL A 39 10.70 -6.31 -5.84
N LEU A 40 9.56 -5.77 -6.27
CA LEU A 40 8.61 -6.47 -7.15
C LEU A 40 9.03 -6.45 -8.63
N GLY A 41 10.22 -5.93 -8.96
CA GLY A 41 10.73 -5.83 -10.33
C GLY A 41 10.00 -4.80 -11.20
N GLY A 42 9.25 -3.89 -10.58
CA GLY A 42 8.50 -2.85 -11.26
C GLY A 42 9.18 -1.49 -11.29
N GLU A 43 8.42 -0.49 -11.74
CA GLU A 43 8.85 0.91 -11.81
C GLU A 43 7.77 1.85 -11.28
N ILE A 44 8.19 2.93 -10.61
CA ILE A 44 7.33 4.04 -10.20
C ILE A 44 7.77 5.34 -10.89
N SER A 45 6.82 6.09 -11.45
CA SER A 45 7.07 7.37 -12.13
C SER A 45 6.11 8.47 -11.66
N LEU A 46 6.48 9.72 -11.91
CA LEU A 46 5.70 10.91 -11.55
C LEU A 46 5.56 11.85 -12.75
N THR A 47 4.32 12.19 -13.08
CA THR A 47 3.98 13.33 -13.95
C THR A 47 3.32 14.41 -13.10
N SER A 48 3.87 15.62 -13.08
CA SER A 48 3.34 16.72 -12.27
C SER A 48 3.53 18.06 -12.95
N GLU A 49 2.48 18.87 -12.94
CA GLU A 49 2.47 20.24 -13.45
C GLU A 49 1.88 21.20 -12.39
N PRO A 50 2.57 22.31 -12.07
CA PRO A 50 2.07 23.29 -11.11
C PRO A 50 0.66 23.77 -11.46
N GLY A 51 -0.24 23.78 -10.48
CA GLY A 51 -1.63 24.18 -10.67
C GLY A 51 -2.52 23.15 -11.37
N LYS A 52 -1.97 22.03 -11.89
CA LYS A 52 -2.75 20.91 -12.46
C LYS A 52 -2.73 19.64 -11.63
N GLY A 53 -1.80 19.54 -10.68
CA GLY A 53 -1.68 18.40 -9.77
C GLY A 53 -0.56 17.44 -10.17
N SER A 54 -0.61 16.25 -9.57
CA SER A 54 0.44 15.23 -9.68
C SER A 54 -0.17 13.84 -9.86
N THR A 55 0.39 13.07 -10.79
CA THR A 55 0.03 11.67 -11.07
C THR A 55 1.25 10.79 -10.83
N PHE A 56 1.11 9.86 -9.89
CA PHE A 56 2.09 8.80 -9.64
C PHE A 56 1.62 7.53 -10.34
N THR A 57 2.51 6.90 -11.11
CA THR A 57 2.19 5.70 -11.89
C THR A 57 3.11 4.57 -11.47
N ILE A 58 2.52 3.42 -11.13
CA ILE A 58 3.24 2.19 -10.76
C ILE A 58 3.01 1.15 -11.86
N THR A 59 4.09 0.54 -12.33
CA THR A 59 4.07 -0.56 -13.30
C THR A 59 4.73 -1.79 -12.67
N LEU A 60 4.03 -2.92 -12.65
CA LEU A 60 4.52 -4.17 -12.06
C LEU A 60 4.48 -5.32 -13.08
N PRO A 61 5.52 -6.16 -13.17
CA PRO A 61 5.53 -7.36 -14.02
C PRO A 61 4.79 -8.52 -13.32
N LEU A 62 3.46 -8.46 -13.30
CA LEU A 62 2.65 -9.52 -12.69
C LEU A 62 2.31 -10.60 -13.73
N ALA A 63 2.51 -11.87 -13.35
CA ALA A 63 1.99 -12.98 -14.13
C ALA A 63 0.46 -13.06 -13.98
N ILE A 64 -0.24 -13.28 -15.09
CA ILE A 64 -1.67 -13.54 -15.06
C ILE A 64 -1.86 -14.98 -14.59
N ASP A 65 -2.51 -15.16 -13.43
CA ASP A 65 -2.94 -16.47 -12.98
C ASP A 65 -4.17 -16.92 -13.79
N ALA A 66 -3.96 -17.86 -14.72
CA ALA A 66 -5.01 -18.44 -15.56
C ALA A 66 -6.07 -19.21 -14.74
N THR A 67 -5.75 -19.60 -13.50
CA THR A 67 -6.63 -20.34 -12.58
C THR A 67 -7.29 -19.43 -11.55
N ALA A 68 -7.06 -18.11 -11.59
CA ALA A 68 -7.66 -17.16 -10.65
C ALA A 68 -9.20 -17.29 -10.58
N ASN A 69 -9.85 -17.62 -11.70
CA ASN A 69 -11.29 -17.87 -11.76
C ASN A 69 -11.72 -19.20 -11.12
N GLU A 70 -10.85 -20.22 -11.12
CA GLU A 70 -11.13 -21.51 -10.47
C GLU A 70 -10.99 -21.40 -8.94
N ASN A 71 -10.03 -20.60 -8.46
CA ASN A 71 -9.88 -20.29 -7.04
C ASN A 71 -11.02 -19.42 -6.46
N LEU A 72 -11.71 -18.63 -7.28
CA LEU A 72 -12.94 -17.94 -6.86
C LEU A 72 -14.12 -18.90 -6.65
N ALA A 73 -14.14 -20.04 -7.34
CA ALA A 73 -15.15 -21.08 -7.17
C ALA A 73 -14.85 -21.97 -5.94
N ALA A 74 -13.59 -22.08 -5.54
CA ALA A 74 -13.20 -22.54 -4.22
C ALA A 74 -13.49 -21.44 -3.19
N ARG A 75 -14.79 -21.16 -2.95
CA ARG A 75 -15.21 -20.46 -1.73
C ARG A 75 -14.40 -21.06 -0.57
N PRO A 76 -13.70 -20.27 0.26
CA PRO A 76 -13.16 -20.81 1.50
C PRO A 76 -14.31 -21.53 2.20
N ALA A 77 -14.05 -22.75 2.68
CA ALA A 77 -15.07 -23.59 3.28
C ALA A 77 -15.92 -22.72 4.20
N LYS A 78 -17.23 -22.65 3.90
CA LYS A 78 -18.17 -21.76 4.56
C LYS A 78 -17.98 -21.94 6.07
N LEU A 79 -17.59 -20.87 6.78
CA LEU A 79 -17.28 -20.93 8.21
C LEU A 79 -18.57 -21.01 9.07
N ASP A 80 -19.61 -21.64 8.52
CA ASP A 80 -20.92 -21.74 9.12
C ASP A 80 -20.80 -22.55 10.43
N ASN A 81 -21.22 -21.95 11.54
CA ASN A 81 -21.24 -22.56 12.88
C ASN A 81 -19.88 -22.94 13.48
N LEU A 82 -18.77 -22.36 13.01
CA LEU A 82 -17.46 -22.53 13.64
C LEU A 82 -17.29 -21.62 14.86
N ARG A 83 -16.86 -22.21 15.99
CA ARG A 83 -16.39 -21.45 17.15
C ARG A 83 -14.89 -21.25 17.01
N ALA A 84 -14.47 -19.99 16.84
CA ALA A 84 -13.06 -19.62 16.76
C ALA A 84 -12.61 -18.91 18.04
N LEU A 85 -11.37 -19.15 18.47
CA LEU A 85 -10.68 -18.41 19.53
C LEU A 85 -9.50 -17.68 18.90
N ILE A 86 -9.46 -16.35 19.04
CA ILE A 86 -8.37 -15.52 18.53
C ILE A 86 -7.41 -15.22 19.68
N VAL A 87 -6.13 -15.57 19.52
CA VAL A 87 -5.07 -15.29 20.48
C VAL A 87 -3.95 -14.55 19.75
N ASP A 88 -3.77 -13.28 20.09
CA ASP A 88 -2.74 -12.39 19.57
C ASP A 88 -2.43 -11.36 20.67
N ASP A 89 -1.17 -10.93 20.79
CA ASP A 89 -0.73 -9.98 21.82
C ASP A 89 -1.14 -8.53 21.48
N ASN A 90 -1.44 -8.24 20.22
CA ASN A 90 -1.87 -6.93 19.74
C ASN A 90 -3.40 -6.83 19.57
N GLU A 91 -3.99 -5.85 20.24
CA GLU A 91 -5.44 -5.60 20.21
C GLU A 91 -5.99 -5.22 18.83
N VAL A 92 -5.20 -4.50 18.04
CA VAL A 92 -5.58 -4.09 16.68
C VAL A 92 -5.73 -5.33 15.79
N ASN A 93 -4.79 -6.27 15.88
CA ASN A 93 -4.83 -7.52 15.13
C ASN A 93 -6.07 -8.35 15.49
N ARG A 94 -6.36 -8.48 16.79
CA ARG A 94 -7.55 -9.21 17.27
C ARG A 94 -8.84 -8.60 16.71
N THR A 95 -8.93 -7.27 16.68
CA THR A 95 -10.10 -6.56 16.17
C THR A 95 -10.29 -6.79 14.67
N ILE A 96 -9.22 -6.63 13.88
CA ILE A 96 -9.26 -6.84 12.42
C ILE A 96 -9.65 -8.29 12.09
N LEU A 97 -9.05 -9.29 12.77
CA LEU A 97 -9.41 -10.69 12.54
C LEU A 97 -10.85 -11.00 12.93
N LEU A 98 -11.37 -10.38 13.99
CA LEU A 98 -12.76 -10.57 14.42
C LEU A 98 -13.74 -10.01 13.38
N GLU A 99 -13.47 -8.84 12.81
CA GLU A 99 -14.27 -8.26 11.73
C GLU A 99 -14.22 -9.10 10.44
N GLN A 100 -13.05 -9.63 10.08
CA GLN A 100 -12.89 -10.51 8.92
C GLN A 100 -13.65 -11.84 9.10
N LEU A 101 -13.59 -12.44 10.28
CA LEU A 101 -14.33 -13.67 10.58
C LEU A 101 -15.85 -13.44 10.65
N ALA A 102 -16.30 -12.27 11.09
CA ALA A 102 -17.72 -11.90 11.12
C ALA A 102 -18.29 -11.62 9.72
N SER A 103 -17.47 -11.15 8.78
CA SER A 103 -17.88 -10.83 7.40
C SER A 103 -17.78 -12.01 6.42
N GLY A 104 -17.16 -13.12 6.82
CA GLY A 104 -16.95 -14.32 6.01
C GLY A 104 -18.00 -15.44 6.15
N GLY A 105 -19.15 -15.19 6.79
CA GLY A 105 -20.28 -16.14 6.94
C GLY A 105 -21.38 -15.97 5.89
#